data_AF-A0A1H3YHJ5-F1
#
_entry.id   AF-A0A1H3YHJ5-F1
#
_cell.length_a   1.000
_cell.length_b   1.000
_cell.length_c   1.000
_cell.angle_alpha   90.00
_cell.angle_beta   90.00
_cell.angle_gamma   90.00
#
_symmetry.space_group_name_H-M   'P 1'
#
loop_
_entity.id
_entity.type
_entity.pdbx_description
1 polymer ?
#
loop_
_entity_poly.entity_id
_entity_poly.type
_entity_poly.pdbx_seq_one_letter_code
_entity_poly.pdbx_strand_id
1 'polypeptide(L)'
;MQNFNEFSFRESAKIHPIFTFNSPISDFNQALASAKTGIVINELEAGTSKPLLLALRRGRKNVHFGLSSCSDADHALMRFALLSKTSFNEVPHLIDLVIHMELDSHNNRKIHIKAVDGFDEKTSSFILRDFDSLTDSIKAAS
;
A
#
# COMPACT_ATOMS: atom_id res chain seq x y z
N MET A 1 6.99 -28.85 29.79
CA MET A 1 7.92 -28.90 28.65
C MET A 1 7.08 -28.95 27.38
N GLN A 2 7.09 -27.89 26.57
CA GLN A 2 6.49 -27.89 25.24
C GLN A 2 7.62 -27.63 24.25
N ASN A 3 7.93 -28.64 23.44
CA ASN A 3 8.67 -28.48 22.20
C ASN A 3 7.67 -28.02 21.12
N PHE A 4 7.95 -26.89 20.49
CA PHE A 4 7.40 -26.53 19.18
C PHE A 4 8.54 -25.93 18.35
N ASN A 5 9.18 -26.79 17.57
CA ASN A 5 9.91 -26.42 16.35
C ASN A 5 8.89 -25.79 15.38
N GLU A 6 9.09 -24.58 14.87
CA GLU A 6 10.01 -24.21 13.79
C GLU A 6 9.20 -23.85 12.55
N PHE A 7 8.76 -22.59 12.51
CA PHE A 7 8.89 -21.70 11.35
C PHE A 7 8.64 -20.27 11.87
N SER A 8 9.69 -19.49 11.99
CA SER A 8 9.67 -18.21 12.70
C SER A 8 9.03 -17.11 11.87
N PHE A 9 7.71 -16.95 12.03
CA PHE A 9 6.94 -15.74 11.75
C PHE A 9 7.34 -14.54 12.64
N ARG A 10 8.58 -14.52 13.18
CA ARG A 10 9.00 -13.56 14.22
C ARG A 10 9.68 -12.29 13.69
N GLU A 11 9.92 -12.15 12.39
CA GLU A 11 10.55 -10.93 11.87
C GLU A 11 9.65 -10.05 10.97
N SER A 12 8.55 -10.58 10.41
CA SER A 12 7.66 -9.82 9.51
C SER A 12 6.31 -9.41 10.09
N ALA A 13 5.97 -9.85 11.32
CA ALA A 13 4.69 -9.56 11.96
C ALA A 13 4.85 -8.73 13.24
N LYS A 14 5.59 -7.62 13.17
CA LYS A 14 5.23 -6.48 14.04
C LYS A 14 3.99 -5.86 13.40
N ILE A 15 2.82 -6.37 13.77
CA ILE A 15 1.55 -5.70 13.51
C ILE A 15 1.70 -4.31 14.12
N HIS A 16 2.05 -3.35 13.25
CA HIS A 16 2.17 -1.96 13.62
C HIS A 16 0.77 -1.53 14.10
N PRO A 17 0.63 -0.87 15.26
CA PRO A 17 -0.66 -0.44 15.76
C PRO A 17 -1.40 0.31 14.64
N ILE A 18 -2.58 -0.21 14.28
CA ILE A 18 -3.47 0.39 13.28
C ILE A 18 -4.04 1.63 13.96
N PHE A 19 -3.41 2.79 13.73
CA PHE A 19 -3.97 4.06 14.13
C PHE A 19 -5.09 4.42 13.14
N THR A 20 -6.34 4.21 13.54
CA THR A 20 -7.50 4.68 12.78
C THR A 20 -7.60 6.19 12.95
N PHE A 21 -7.21 6.96 11.93
CA PHE A 21 -7.36 8.43 11.96
C PHE A 21 -8.76 8.84 11.51
N ASN A 22 -9.67 8.98 12.47
CA ASN A 22 -10.93 9.72 12.31
C ASN A 22 -10.80 11.16 12.87
N SER A 23 -9.58 11.63 13.08
CA SER A 23 -9.28 12.87 13.79
C SER A 23 -9.14 14.07 12.85
N PRO A 24 -9.35 15.31 13.34
CA PRO A 24 -9.06 16.53 12.60
C PRO A 24 -7.66 16.54 11.97
N ILE A 25 -7.49 17.25 10.85
CA ILE A 25 -6.23 17.29 10.08
C ILE A 25 -4.99 17.73 10.91
N SER A 26 -5.21 18.52 11.97
CA SER A 26 -4.17 18.92 12.93
C SER A 26 -3.54 17.72 13.64
N ASP A 27 -4.37 16.76 14.05
CA ASP A 27 -3.98 15.60 14.84
C ASP A 27 -3.30 14.57 13.93
N PHE A 28 -3.75 14.47 12.68
CA PHE A 28 -3.07 13.70 11.64
C PHE A 28 -1.65 14.21 11.38
N ASN A 29 -1.48 15.53 11.24
CA ASN A 29 -0.16 16.13 11.05
C ASN A 29 0.77 15.89 12.24
N GLN A 30 0.25 16.00 13.47
CA GLN A 30 1.02 15.72 14.68
C GLN A 30 1.40 14.22 14.78
N ALA A 31 0.49 13.33 14.40
CA ALA A 31 0.78 11.91 14.35
C ALA A 31 1.83 11.55 13.30
N LEU A 32 1.76 12.15 12.11
CA LEU A 32 2.79 12.00 11.07
C LEU A 32 4.17 12.44 11.59
N ALA A 33 4.23 13.57 12.31
CA ALA A 33 5.46 14.11 12.87
C ALA A 33 6.04 13.24 14.00
N SER A 34 5.18 12.58 14.78
CA SER A 34 5.59 11.81 15.98
C SER A 34 5.82 10.31 15.71
N ALA A 35 5.28 9.76 14.61
CA ALA A 35 5.40 8.35 14.30
C ALA A 35 6.86 7.95 14.06
N LYS A 36 7.36 6.92 14.75
CA LYS A 36 8.76 6.44 14.63
C LYS A 36 8.95 5.16 13.82
N THR A 37 7.90 4.35 13.64
CA THR A 37 8.01 2.97 13.13
C THR A 37 7.21 2.68 11.87
N GLY A 38 6.15 3.43 11.61
CA GLY A 38 5.30 3.31 10.43
C GLY A 38 4.04 4.17 10.56
N ILE A 39 3.28 4.30 9.47
CA ILE A 39 1.99 5.00 9.44
C ILE A 39 0.98 4.04 8.82
N VAL A 40 -0.15 3.84 9.48
CA VAL A 40 -1.26 3.03 8.94
C VAL A 40 -2.49 3.93 8.88
N ILE A 41 -3.16 3.97 7.74
CA ILE A 41 -4.38 4.73 7.51
C ILE A 41 -5.43 3.76 6.99
N ASN A 42 -6.58 3.64 7.65
CA ASN A 42 -7.57 2.67 7.22
C ASN A 42 -8.19 3.02 5.85
N GLU A 43 -8.55 4.28 5.66
CA GLU A 43 -9.10 4.80 4.40
C GLU A 43 -8.46 6.16 4.14
N LEU A 44 -7.90 6.34 2.94
CA LEU A 44 -7.33 7.62 2.52
C LEU A 44 -8.43 8.54 1.97
N GLU A 45 -8.58 9.69 2.61
CA GLU A 45 -9.55 10.71 2.22
C GLU A 45 -8.86 11.95 1.63
N ALA A 46 -9.60 12.79 0.91
CA ALA A 46 -9.06 13.99 0.27
C ALA A 46 -8.41 14.99 1.27
N GLY A 47 -8.84 14.97 2.54
CA GLY A 47 -8.26 15.81 3.59
C GLY A 47 -6.89 15.33 4.08
N THR A 48 -6.63 14.02 4.06
CA THR A 48 -5.42 13.39 4.62
C THR A 48 -4.40 12.99 3.54
N SER A 49 -4.80 12.96 2.27
CA SER A 49 -3.96 12.65 1.11
C SER A 49 -2.77 13.60 0.94
N LYS A 50 -2.97 14.92 1.06
CA LYS A 50 -1.91 15.92 0.87
C LYS A 50 -0.81 15.85 1.92
N PRO A 51 -1.09 15.80 3.25
CA PRO A 51 -0.03 15.64 4.23
C PRO A 51 0.69 14.29 4.12
N LEU A 52 -0.03 13.22 3.77
CA LEU A 52 0.58 11.92 3.48
C LEU A 52 1.57 12.01 2.31
N LEU A 53 1.16 12.62 1.19
CA LEU A 53 2.03 12.85 0.03
C LEU A 53 3.30 13.61 0.42
N LEU A 54 3.18 14.66 1.23
CA LEU A 54 4.34 15.41 1.71
C LEU A 54 5.28 14.54 2.56
N ALA A 55 4.73 13.66 3.39
CA ALA A 55 5.53 12.72 4.17
C ALA A 55 6.27 11.73 3.26
N LEU A 56 5.59 11.14 2.27
CA LEU A 56 6.18 10.22 1.30
C LEU A 56 7.32 10.87 0.52
N ARG A 57 7.11 12.10 0.01
CA ARG A 57 8.16 12.90 -0.68
C ARG A 57 9.39 13.19 0.18
N ARG A 58 9.21 13.25 1.50
CA ARG A 58 10.33 13.42 2.46
C ARG A 58 11.04 12.10 2.79
N GLY A 59 10.73 11.03 2.05
CA GLY A 59 11.36 9.72 2.21
C GLY A 59 10.74 8.89 3.34
N ARG A 60 9.51 9.21 3.77
CA ARG A 60 8.84 8.44 4.82
C ARG A 60 8.54 7.02 4.31
N LYS A 61 9.08 6.03 5.01
CA LYS A 61 8.90 4.59 4.74
C LYS A 61 7.87 3.96 5.69
N ASN A 62 7.48 2.72 5.41
CA ASN A 62 6.51 1.92 6.19
C ASN A 62 5.15 2.61 6.32
N VAL A 63 4.63 3.09 5.19
CA VAL A 63 3.31 3.72 5.10
C VAL A 63 2.35 2.73 4.45
N HIS A 64 1.23 2.46 5.13
CA HIS A 64 0.15 1.61 4.63
C HIS A 64 -1.13 2.42 4.66
N PHE A 65 -1.88 2.42 3.56
CA PHE A 65 -3.18 3.07 3.53
C PHE A 65 -4.19 2.27 2.70
N GLY A 66 -5.45 2.30 3.11
CA GLY A 66 -6.55 1.74 2.32
C GLY A 66 -7.18 2.75 1.37
N LEU A 67 -7.74 2.24 0.29
CA LEU A 67 -8.59 2.96 -0.65
C LEU A 67 -9.81 2.10 -0.96
N SER A 68 -10.99 2.67 -0.77
CA SER A 68 -12.27 2.06 -1.14
C SER A 68 -12.61 2.26 -2.61
N SER A 69 -13.63 1.55 -3.09
CA SER A 69 -14.24 1.70 -4.44
C SER A 69 -13.23 1.76 -5.59
N CYS A 70 -12.22 0.90 -5.55
CA CYS A 70 -11.28 0.68 -6.65
C CYS A 70 -11.62 -0.66 -7.31
N SER A 71 -11.58 -0.71 -8.64
CA SER A 71 -11.88 -1.91 -9.43
C SER A 71 -10.70 -2.86 -9.53
N ASP A 72 -9.49 -2.31 -9.43
CA ASP A 72 -8.22 -2.99 -9.61
C ASP A 72 -7.09 -2.11 -9.05
N ALA A 73 -5.85 -2.59 -9.20
CA ALA A 73 -4.67 -1.89 -8.71
C ALA A 73 -4.34 -0.61 -9.49
N ASP A 74 -4.64 -0.54 -10.80
CA ASP A 74 -4.37 0.64 -11.62
C ASP A 74 -5.30 1.78 -11.20
N HIS A 75 -6.60 1.48 -11.06
CA HIS A 75 -7.59 2.41 -10.54
C HIS A 75 -7.24 2.90 -9.13
N ALA A 76 -6.71 2.04 -8.25
CA ALA A 76 -6.26 2.46 -6.91
C ALA A 76 -5.13 3.51 -6.97
N LEU A 77 -4.14 3.31 -7.85
CA LEU A 77 -3.04 4.24 -8.04
C LEU A 77 -3.48 5.57 -8.66
N MET A 78 -4.38 5.52 -9.65
CA MET A 78 -5.01 6.71 -10.23
C MET A 78 -5.77 7.50 -9.15
N ARG A 79 -6.57 6.80 -8.34
CA ARG A 79 -7.34 7.43 -7.26
C ARG A 79 -6.43 8.07 -6.22
N PHE A 80 -5.33 7.40 -5.83
CA PHE A 80 -4.32 7.99 -4.94
C PHE A 80 -3.75 9.29 -5.52
N ALA A 81 -3.38 9.29 -6.80
CA ALA A 81 -2.81 10.47 -7.46
C ALA A 81 -3.79 11.64 -7.48
N LEU A 82 -5.05 11.37 -7.84
CA LEU A 82 -6.12 12.36 -7.90
C LEU A 82 -6.44 12.94 -6.51
N LEU A 83 -6.59 12.08 -5.50
CA LEU A 83 -6.83 12.51 -4.11
C LEU A 83 -5.68 13.37 -3.59
N SER A 84 -4.44 12.97 -3.89
CA SER A 84 -3.22 13.65 -3.40
C SER A 84 -2.82 14.86 -4.25
N LYS A 85 -3.44 15.03 -5.43
CA LYS A 85 -3.09 16.05 -6.45
C LYS A 85 -1.61 15.96 -6.87
N THR A 86 -1.13 14.74 -7.11
CA THR A 86 0.21 14.44 -7.66
C THR A 86 0.09 13.94 -9.10
N SER A 87 1.18 13.96 -9.87
CA SER A 87 1.21 13.41 -11.22
C SER A 87 1.27 11.88 -11.18
N PHE A 88 0.70 11.22 -12.19
CA PHE A 88 0.80 9.76 -12.31
C PHE A 88 2.24 9.29 -12.43
N ASN A 89 3.11 10.06 -13.07
CA ASN A 89 4.56 9.80 -13.15
C ASN A 89 5.28 9.78 -11.80
N GLU A 90 4.75 10.48 -10.79
CA GLU A 90 5.36 10.50 -9.47
C GLU A 90 4.97 9.28 -8.63
N VAL A 91 3.80 8.70 -8.88
CA VAL A 91 3.25 7.60 -8.07
C VAL A 91 4.19 6.39 -7.94
N PRO A 92 4.87 5.91 -9.01
CA PRO A 92 5.82 4.79 -8.89
C PRO A 92 7.03 5.09 -7.99
N HIS A 93 7.31 6.35 -7.70
CA HIS A 93 8.36 6.74 -6.76
C HIS A 93 7.87 6.86 -5.31
N LEU A 94 6.55 6.80 -5.10
CA LEU A 94 5.90 6.99 -3.80
C LEU A 94 5.28 5.69 -3.28
N ILE A 95 4.81 4.83 -4.17
CA ILE A 95 4.08 3.60 -3.84
C ILE A 95 4.85 2.41 -4.39
N ASP A 96 5.30 1.53 -3.52
CA ASP A 96 6.07 0.34 -3.92
C ASP A 96 5.15 -0.85 -4.28
N LEU A 97 4.00 -0.96 -3.61
CA LEU A 97 3.15 -2.15 -3.64
C LEU A 97 1.66 -1.79 -3.58
N VAL A 98 0.84 -2.50 -4.36
CA VAL A 98 -0.62 -2.49 -4.26
C VAL A 98 -1.13 -3.89 -3.96
N ILE A 99 -2.01 -3.99 -2.96
CA ILE A 99 -2.74 -5.21 -2.63
C ILE A 99 -4.21 -4.95 -2.94
N HIS A 100 -4.75 -5.67 -3.92
CA HIS A 100 -6.14 -5.56 -4.35
C HIS A 100 -6.90 -6.85 -4.03
N MET A 101 -8.09 -6.72 -3.44
CA MET A 101 -8.97 -7.86 -3.17
C MET A 101 -10.17 -7.80 -4.10
N GLU A 102 -10.31 -8.83 -4.92
CA GLU A 102 -11.46 -9.05 -5.78
C GLU A 102 -12.39 -10.09 -5.15
N LEU A 103 -13.70 -9.87 -5.26
CA LEU A 103 -14.73 -10.85 -4.92
C LEU A 103 -15.34 -11.34 -6.23
N ASP A 104 -15.30 -12.65 -6.45
CA ASP A 104 -16.01 -13.24 -7.59
C ASP A 104 -17.54 -13.29 -7.34
N SER A 105 -18.29 -13.71 -8.36
CA SER A 105 -19.75 -13.85 -8.30
C SER A 105 -20.25 -14.88 -7.27
N HIS A 106 -19.35 -15.67 -6.67
CA HIS A 106 -19.62 -16.66 -5.64
C HIS A 106 -19.09 -16.25 -4.26
N ASN A 107 -18.67 -14.99 -4.08
CA ASN A 107 -18.03 -14.44 -2.89
C ASN A 107 -16.68 -15.08 -2.53
N ASN A 108 -16.01 -15.75 -3.47
CA ASN A 108 -14.63 -16.16 -3.26
C ASN A 108 -13.73 -14.94 -3.34
N ARG A 109 -12.80 -14.83 -2.39
CA ARG A 109 -11.82 -13.74 -2.32
C ARG A 109 -10.59 -14.12 -3.11
N LYS A 110 -10.20 -13.27 -4.05
CA LYS A 110 -8.91 -13.34 -4.73
C LYS A 110 -8.08 -12.13 -4.34
N ILE A 111 -6.87 -12.36 -3.85
CA ILE A 111 -5.94 -11.30 -3.48
C ILE A 111 -4.89 -11.20 -4.58
N HIS A 112 -4.72 -9.99 -5.10
CA HIS A 112 -3.72 -9.65 -6.09
C HIS A 112 -2.68 -8.74 -5.43
N ILE A 113 -1.41 -9.13 -5.52
CA ILE A 113 -0.30 -8.35 -4.98
C ILE A 113 0.58 -7.93 -6.16
N LYS A 114 0.71 -6.62 -6.37
CA LYS A 114 1.41 -6.05 -7.52
C LYS A 114 2.48 -5.06 -7.07
N ALA A 115 3.70 -5.20 -7.60
CA ALA A 115 4.72 -4.18 -7.54
C ALA A 115 4.37 -3.04 -8.52
N VAL A 116 4.68 -1.80 -8.14
CA VAL A 116 4.54 -0.63 -9.02
C VAL A 116 5.91 -0.32 -9.62
N ASP A 117 6.12 -0.69 -10.88
CA ASP A 117 7.42 -0.55 -11.52
C ASP A 117 7.53 0.78 -12.32
N GLY A 118 6.41 1.38 -12.74
CA GLY A 118 6.42 2.62 -13.52
C GLY A 118 5.04 3.10 -13.98
N PHE A 119 5.02 4.13 -14.83
CA PHE A 119 3.84 4.64 -15.51
C PHE A 119 4.18 4.86 -17.00
N ASP A 120 3.35 4.33 -17.90
CA ASP A 120 3.47 4.54 -19.35
C ASP A 120 2.55 5.70 -19.77
N GLU A 121 3.16 6.83 -20.13
CA GLU A 121 2.42 8.02 -20.59
C GLU A 121 1.67 7.78 -21.91
N LYS A 122 2.15 6.86 -22.77
CA LYS A 122 1.52 6.61 -24.07
C LYS A 122 0.20 5.89 -23.92
N THR A 123 0.14 4.93 -23.00
CA THR A 123 -1.08 4.17 -22.71
C THR A 123 -1.88 4.75 -21.55
N SER A 124 -1.31 5.69 -20.81
CA SER A 124 -1.87 6.24 -19.56
C SER A 124 -2.17 5.12 -18.56
N SER A 125 -1.22 4.21 -18.33
CA SER A 125 -1.40 3.05 -17.45
C SER A 125 -0.18 2.81 -16.57
N PHE A 126 -0.39 2.27 -15.38
CA PHE A 126 0.69 1.85 -14.51
C PHE A 126 1.31 0.54 -15.00
N ILE A 127 2.64 0.48 -14.97
CA ILE A 127 3.41 -0.73 -15.22
C ILE A 127 3.43 -1.51 -13.91
N LEU A 128 2.66 -2.60 -13.87
CA LEU A 128 2.47 -3.41 -12.68
C LEU A 128 2.99 -4.83 -12.90
N ARG A 129 3.71 -5.35 -11.91
CA ARG A 129 4.24 -6.71 -11.94
C ARG A 129 3.61 -7.56 -10.84
N ASP A 130 3.04 -8.69 -11.23
CA ASP A 130 2.43 -9.64 -10.30
C ASP A 130 3.49 -10.34 -9.45
N PHE A 131 3.25 -10.39 -8.13
CA PHE A 131 4.09 -11.11 -7.19
C PHE A 131 3.92 -12.64 -7.25
N ASP A 132 2.91 -13.16 -7.95
CA ASP A 132 2.76 -14.61 -8.17
C ASP A 132 4.00 -15.20 -8.85
N SER A 133 4.66 -14.42 -9.72
CA SER A 133 5.93 -14.77 -10.36
C SER A 133 7.12 -14.91 -9.40
N LEU A 134 7.06 -14.32 -8.19
CA LEU A 134 8.07 -14.51 -7.14
C LEU A 134 7.98 -15.94 -6.59
N THR A 135 6.77 -16.49 -6.46
CA THR A 135 6.55 -17.87 -5.99
C THR A 135 7.11 -18.88 -6.98
N ASP A 136 6.93 -18.64 -8.28
CA ASP A 136 7.49 -19.50 -9.32
C ASP A 136 9.00 -19.31 -9.48
N SER A 137 9.52 -18.10 -9.29
CA SER A 137 10.96 -17.83 -9.27
C SER A 137 11.65 -18.44 -8.05
N ILE A 138 11.00 -18.42 -6.88
CA ILE A 138 11.48 -19.08 -5.66
C ILE A 138 11.42 -20.60 -5.82
N LYS A 139 10.35 -21.15 -6.40
CA LYS A 139 10.25 -22.59 -6.73
C LYS A 139 11.25 -23.05 -7.79
N ALA A 140 11.60 -22.19 -8.74
CA ALA A 140 12.61 -22.49 -9.76
C ALA A 140 14.04 -22.36 -9.22
N ALA A 141 14.24 -21.62 -8.12
CA ALA A 141 15.52 -21.43 -7.44
C ALA A 141 15.72 -22.36 -6.22
N SER A 142 14.72 -23.21 -5.90
CA SER A 142 14.74 -24.22 -4.84
C SER A 142 14.81 -25.63 -5.41
#